data_AF-A0A3C1L6W5-F1
#
_entry.id   AF-A0A3C1L6W5-F1
#
_cell.length_a   1.000
_cell.length_b   1.000
_cell.length_c   1.000
_cell.angle_alpha   90.00
_cell.angle_beta   90.00
_cell.angle_gamma   90.00
#
_symmetry.space_group_name_H-M   'P 1'
#
loop_
_entity.id
_entity.type
_entity.pdbx_description
1 polymer ?
#
loop_
_entity_poly.entity_id
_entity_poly.type
_entity_poly.pdbx_seq_one_letter_code
_entity_poly.pdbx_strand_id
1 'polypeptide(L)' 'GLRGFRVGGAVVSDKHANFIQAGDGATAADVRAVIEHVRAAVLDHTGIELRSEIRLVGFADDDLGASGGEGVAM' A
#
# COMPACT_ATOMS: atom_id res chain seq x y z
N GLY A 1 6.41 -12.51 4.50
CA GLY A 1 5.22 -11.62 4.56
C GLY A 1 5.60 -10.34 5.28
N LEU A 2 4.80 -9.28 5.19
CA LEU A 2 5.19 -7.93 5.62
C LEU A 2 4.65 -7.50 6.99
N ARG A 3 4.17 -8.43 7.82
CA ARG A 3 3.72 -8.12 9.18
C ARG A 3 4.87 -7.49 9.98
N GLY A 4 4.59 -6.40 10.69
CA GLY A 4 5.59 -5.65 11.44
C GLY A 4 6.46 -4.71 10.60
N PHE A 5 6.31 -4.68 9.27
CA PHE A 5 7.00 -3.70 8.42
C PHE A 5 6.56 -2.28 8.77
N ARG A 6 7.52 -1.37 8.94
CA ARG A 6 7.30 -0.01 9.45
C ARG A 6 8.01 1.03 8.59
N VAL A 7 7.32 2.13 8.32
CA VAL A 7 7.90 3.38 7.81
C VAL A 7 7.43 4.51 8.72
N GLY A 8 8.37 5.27 9.28
CA GLY A 8 8.06 6.33 10.25
C GLY A 8 7.17 5.82 11.39
N GLY A 9 6.03 6.48 11.61
CA GLY A 9 5.04 6.08 12.61
C GLY A 9 4.02 5.03 12.16
N ALA A 10 4.04 4.56 10.90
CA ALA A 10 3.06 3.62 10.36
C ALA A 10 3.63 2.19 10.24
N VAL A 11 2.82 1.17 10.56
CA VAL A 11 3.25 -0.24 10.60
C VAL A 11 2.17 -1.20 10.09
N VAL A 12 2.56 -2.24 9.37
CA VAL A 12 1.66 -3.35 9.03
C VAL A 12 1.38 -4.18 10.28
N SER A 13 0.10 -4.37 10.61
CA SER A 13 -0.33 -5.08 11.81
C SER A 13 0.19 -6.51 11.88
N ASP A 14 0.77 -6.87 13.04
CA ASP A 14 1.18 -8.23 13.37
C ASP A 14 0.00 -9.21 13.45
N LYS A 15 -1.19 -8.70 13.78
CA LYS A 15 -2.41 -9.51 13.90
C LYS A 15 -3.01 -9.83 12.53
N HIS A 16 -3.06 -8.84 11.64
CA HIS A 16 -3.71 -9.00 10.33
C HIS A 16 -3.10 -8.08 9.28
N ALA A 17 -2.45 -8.67 8.27
CA ALA A 17 -1.60 -7.95 7.31
C ALA A 17 -2.35 -6.90 6.44
N ASN A 18 -3.67 -7.00 6.33
CA ASN A 18 -4.49 -5.99 5.61
C ASN A 18 -4.67 -4.67 6.40
N PHE A 19 -4.22 -4.60 7.66
CA PHE A 19 -4.33 -3.40 8.47
C PHE A 19 -2.99 -2.71 8.61
N ILE A 20 -2.95 -1.43 8.25
CA ILE A 20 -1.84 -0.53 8.57
C ILE A 20 -2.26 0.30 9.77
N GLN A 21 -1.46 0.24 10.84
CA GLN A 21 -1.67 0.98 12.06
C GLN A 21 -0.75 2.20 12.07
N ALA A 22 -1.34 3.37 12.28
CA ALA A 22 -0.62 4.61 12.50
C ALA A 22 -0.49 4.85 14.00
N GLY A 23 0.75 4.89 14.51
CA GLY A 23 1.05 5.19 15.91
C GLY A 23 1.16 6.69 16.19
N ASP A 24 1.64 7.01 17.38
CA ASP A 24 1.88 8.40 17.80
C ASP A 24 2.89 9.09 16.87
N GLY A 25 2.55 10.29 16.39
CA GLY A 25 3.37 11.05 15.45
C GLY A 25 3.41 10.51 14.01
N ALA A 26 2.62 9.48 13.67
CA ALA A 26 2.55 8.97 12.32
C ALA A 26 1.92 9.99 11.36
N THR A 27 2.51 10.13 10.18
CA THR A 27 2.00 11.01 9.13
C THR A 27 1.23 10.23 8.06
N ALA A 28 0.39 10.93 7.30
CA ALA A 28 -0.28 10.32 6.16
C ALA A 28 0.72 9.84 5.09
N ALA A 29 1.88 10.51 4.98
CA ALA A 29 2.97 10.08 4.09
C ALA A 29 3.58 8.75 4.54
N ASP A 30 3.72 8.51 5.85
CA ASP A 30 4.20 7.22 6.38
C ASP A 30 3.25 6.08 6.01
N VAL A 31 1.93 6.29 6.18
CA VAL A 31 0.92 5.30 5.80
C VAL A 31 0.99 5.00 4.30
N ARG A 32 1.07 6.04 3.46
CA ARG A 32 1.24 5.87 2.01
C ARG A 32 2.50 5.09 1.66
N ALA A 33 3.63 5.37 2.30
CA ALA A 33 4.88 4.66 2.06
C ALA A 33 4.80 3.17 2.44
N VAL A 34 4.07 2.83 3.51
CA VAL A 34 3.79 1.42 3.85
C VAL A 34 2.94 0.76 2.77
N ILE A 35 1.88 1.42 2.29
CA ILE A 35 1.01 0.89 1.22
C ILE A 35 1.85 0.60 -0.04
N GLU A 36 2.63 1.56 -0.49
CA GLU A 36 3.45 1.45 -1.69
C GLU A 36 4.47 0.31 -1.60
N HIS A 37 5.13 0.17 -0.44
CA HIS A 37 6.05 -0.95 -0.22
C HIS A 37 5.33 -2.30 -0.27
N VAL A 38 4.15 -2.41 0.34
CA VAL A 38 3.36 -3.66 0.32
C VAL A 38 2.99 -4.04 -1.11
N ARG A 39 2.54 -3.07 -1.92
CA ARG A 39 2.19 -3.31 -3.33
C ARG A 39 3.39 -3.78 -4.14
N ALA A 40 4.52 -3.07 -4.03
CA ALA A 40 5.75 -3.41 -4.75
C ALA A 40 6.26 -4.80 -4.38
N ALA A 41 6.27 -5.14 -3.09
CA ALA A 41 6.71 -6.44 -2.61
C ALA A 41 5.77 -7.58 -3.04
N VAL A 42 4.45 -7.36 -3.03
CA VAL A 42 3.51 -8.38 -3.52
C VAL A 42 3.68 -8.61 -5.02
N LEU A 43 3.85 -7.54 -5.80
CA LEU A 43 4.13 -7.63 -7.23
C LEU A 43 5.42 -8.41 -7.49
N ASP A 44 6.52 -8.08 -6.82
CA ASP A 44 7.81 -8.76 -6.95
C ASP A 44 7.71 -10.26 -6.62
N HIS A 45 7.07 -10.59 -5.49
CA HIS A 45 7.02 -11.97 -4.99
C HIS A 45 5.99 -12.85 -5.69
N THR A 46 4.92 -12.28 -6.22
CA THR A 46 3.76 -13.05 -6.70
C THR A 46 3.37 -12.75 -8.16
N GLY A 47 3.88 -11.66 -8.73
CA GLY A 47 3.45 -11.14 -10.03
C GLY A 47 2.06 -10.48 -10.00
N ILE A 48 1.42 -10.35 -8.83
CA ILE A 48 0.08 -9.78 -8.69
C ILE A 48 0.19 -8.30 -8.36
N GLU A 49 -0.43 -7.45 -9.18
CA GLU A 49 -0.57 -6.03 -8.91
C GLU A 49 -1.74 -5.77 -7.96
N LEU A 50 -1.44 -5.30 -6.76
CA LEU A 50 -2.45 -4.88 -5.80
C LEU A 50 -2.99 -3.49 -6.14
N ARG A 51 -4.31 -3.34 -6.03
CA ARG A 51 -5.01 -2.05 -6.11
C ARG A 51 -5.57 -1.69 -4.74
N SER A 52 -5.38 -0.45 -4.30
CA SER A 52 -5.94 0.00 -3.03
C SER A 52 -7.45 0.20 -3.15
N GLU A 53 -8.23 -0.37 -2.23
CA GLU A 53 -9.68 -0.11 -2.12
C GLU A 53 -9.96 1.30 -1.57
N ILE A 54 -9.10 1.77 -0.68
CA ILE A 54 -9.21 3.10 -0.09
C ILE A 54 -8.75 4.18 -1.06
N ARG A 55 -9.34 5.38 -0.94
CA ARG A 55 -8.86 6.58 -1.64
C ARG A 55 -7.99 7.41 -0.72
N LEU A 56 -6.83 7.83 -1.21
CA LEU A 56 -6.00 8.81 -0.53
C LEU A 56 -6.44 10.23 -0.94
N VAL A 57 -6.91 11.01 0.03
CA VAL A 57 -7.32 12.41 -0.20
C VAL A 57 -6.14 13.33 0.12
N GLY A 58 -5.89 14.32 -0.72
CA GLY A 58 -4.76 15.26 -0.56
C GLY A 58 -3.42 14.73 -1.09
N PHE A 59 -3.43 13.56 -1.71
CA PHE A 59 -2.34 13.03 -2.52
C PHE A 59 -2.79 13.09 -3.99
N ALA A 60 -1.85 13.21 -4.94
CA ALA A 60 -2.19 13.24 -6.36
C ALA A 60 -2.99 11.98 -6.75
N ASP A 61 -4.07 12.16 -7.52
CA ASP A 61 -5.08 11.13 -7.85
C ASP A 61 -4.50 9.93 -8.62
N ASP A 62 -3.35 10.13 -9.26
CA ASP A 62 -2.67 9.17 -10.14
C ASP A 62 -1.92 8.05 -9.40
N ASP A 63 -1.77 8.14 -8.07
CA ASP A 63 -0.71 7.42 -7.38
C ASP A 63 -1.10 6.03 -6.84
N LEU A 64 -2.38 5.65 -6.84
CA LEU A 64 -2.83 4.37 -6.25
C LEU A 64 -3.96 3.65 -6.99
N GLY A 65 -4.59 4.32 -7.94
CA GLY A 65 -5.60 3.74 -8.83
C GLY A 65 -5.03 3.70 -10.23
N ALA A 66 -4.65 2.50 -10.71
CA ALA A 66 -4.22 2.28 -12.07
C ALA A 66 -5.15 2.97 -13.08
N SER A 67 -4.67 4.01 -13.76
CA SER A 67 -5.12 4.31 -15.12
C SER A 67 -4.61 3.19 -16.02
N GLY A 68 -5.49 2.29 -16.44
CA GLY A 68 -5.08 1.19 -17.33
C GLY A 68 -6.04 0.02 -17.35
N GLY A 69 -7.27 0.26 -17.84
CA GLY A 69 -8.15 -0.79 -18.30
C GLY A 69 -8.03 -0.96 -19.82
N GLU A 70 -6.87 -1.36 -20.34
CA GLU A 70 -6.72 -1.93 -21.69
C GLU A 70 -5.58 -2.95 -21.66
N GLY A 71 -5.91 -4.23 -21.91
CA GLY A 71 -4.91 -5.30 -21.94
C GLY A 71 -5.43 -6.69 -21.52
N VAL A 72 -6.56 -7.14 -22.06
CA VAL A 72 -6.72 -8.60 -22.28
C VAL A 72 -5.82 -8.96 -23.45
N ALA A 73 -4.71 -9.63 -23.14
CA ALA A 73 -3.89 -10.33 -24.10
C ALA A 73 -3.40 -11.64 -23.48
N MET A 74 -4.26 -12.66 -23.54
CA MET A 74 -4.00 -14.06 -23.90
C MET A 74 -5.31 -14.84 -23.84
#